data_AF-A0A7V1W9R8-F1
#
_entry.id   AF-A0A7V1W9R8-F1
#
_cell.length_a   1.000
_cell.length_b   1.000
_cell.length_c   1.000
_cell.angle_alpha   90.00
_cell.angle_beta   90.00
_cell.angle_gamma   90.00
#
_symmetry.space_group_name_H-M   'P 1'
#
loop_
_entity.id
_entity.type
_entity.pdbx_description
1 polymer ?
#
loop_
_entity_poly.entity_id
_entity_poly.type
_entity_poly.pdbx_seq_one_letter_code
_entity_poly.pdbx_strand_id
1 'polypeptide(L)'
;MKVLVLWEDGFPTLDSAPLSRRLLAAALRKEDARFASVQELADALTDRPDVLVTPYGSAFPKSVWEPFLRYLEAGGCWVNLGGAPLTRPVRWEGEGRHLGERRSPGAVRPPGRWHVEVPQTAYGKALRICHAFPVEIPAGCSLRSPRLDVDLEPGFTRCNARRAWALQVRLTDGRDFPDEAGSAGPREAVL
;
A
#
# COMPACT_ATOMS: atom_id res chain seq x y z
N MET A 1 4.90 17.61 13.12
CA MET A 1 5.54 16.67 12.17
C MET A 1 5.10 17.02 10.76
N LYS A 2 6.00 16.97 9.77
CA LYS A 2 5.67 17.09 8.34
C LYS A 2 5.06 15.79 7.84
N VAL A 3 3.76 15.79 7.57
CA VAL A 3 3.01 14.62 7.11
C VAL A 3 2.70 14.77 5.63
N LEU A 4 3.14 13.83 4.81
CA LEU A 4 2.72 13.74 3.42
C LEU A 4 1.63 12.68 3.31
N VAL A 5 0.49 13.03 2.70
CA VAL A 5 -0.62 12.11 2.44
C VAL A 5 -0.76 11.94 0.94
N LEU A 6 -0.64 10.71 0.44
CA LEU A 6 -1.03 10.41 -0.94
C LEU A 6 -2.55 10.53 -1.05
N TRP A 7 -3.02 11.45 -1.90
CA TRP A 7 -4.43 11.65 -2.18
C TRP A 7 -4.66 11.93 -3.66
N GLU A 8 -5.27 10.97 -4.32
CA GLU A 8 -5.62 10.98 -5.73
C GLU A 8 -7.11 10.64 -5.88
N ASP A 9 -7.82 11.50 -6.60
CA ASP A 9 -9.26 11.34 -6.80
C ASP A 9 -9.52 10.20 -7.79
N GLY A 10 -10.46 9.32 -7.42
CA GLY A 10 -10.77 8.13 -8.21
C GLY A 10 -9.71 7.03 -8.17
N PHE A 11 -8.63 7.19 -7.38
CA PHE A 11 -7.66 6.11 -7.19
C PHE A 11 -8.30 4.91 -6.46
N PRO A 12 -8.06 3.66 -6.90
CA PRO A 12 -8.70 2.48 -6.32
C PRO A 12 -8.31 2.28 -4.85
N THR A 13 -9.30 2.04 -3.98
CA THR A 13 -9.07 1.52 -2.62
C THR A 13 -9.37 0.03 -2.60
N LEU A 14 -8.43 -0.79 -2.11
CA LEU A 14 -8.56 -2.25 -2.10
C LEU A 14 -8.35 -2.81 -0.69
N ASP A 15 -9.15 -3.81 -0.31
CA ASP A 15 -9.08 -4.52 0.97
C ASP A 15 -9.15 -3.59 2.21
N SER A 16 -9.77 -2.42 2.03
CA SER A 16 -10.00 -1.41 3.07
C SER A 16 -11.29 -0.65 2.75
N ALA A 17 -11.89 -0.04 3.77
CA ALA A 17 -12.98 0.90 3.55
C ALA A 17 -12.41 2.22 3.01
N PRO A 18 -13.07 2.88 2.03
CA PRO A 18 -12.60 4.16 1.53
C PRO A 18 -12.65 5.20 2.64
N LEU A 19 -11.56 5.96 2.79
CA LEU A 19 -11.49 7.11 3.67
C LEU A 19 -11.88 8.37 2.91
N SER A 20 -12.34 9.40 3.62
CA SER A 20 -12.57 10.72 3.02
C SER A 20 -11.40 11.66 3.34
N ARG A 21 -11.07 12.55 2.39
CA ARG A 21 -10.04 13.58 2.60
C ARG A 21 -10.31 14.41 3.85
N ARG A 22 -11.58 14.77 4.05
CA ARG A 22 -12.05 15.54 5.20
C ARG A 22 -11.74 14.84 6.53
N LEU A 23 -11.96 13.53 6.60
CA LEU A 23 -11.67 12.74 7.81
C LEU A 23 -10.17 12.71 8.11
N LEU A 24 -9.33 12.45 7.09
CA LEU A 24 -7.87 12.45 7.25
C LEU A 24 -7.34 13.83 7.64
N ALA A 25 -7.84 14.90 7.02
CA ALA A 25 -7.47 16.27 7.38
C ALA A 25 -7.86 16.61 8.82
N ALA A 26 -9.05 16.18 9.28
CA ALA A 26 -9.49 16.38 10.65
C ALA A 26 -8.65 15.58 11.67
N ALA A 27 -8.22 14.37 11.31
CA ALA A 27 -7.35 13.52 12.12
C ALA A 27 -5.93 14.11 12.24
N LEU A 28 -5.42 14.69 11.17
CA LEU A 28 -4.08 15.28 11.09
C LEU A 28 -4.06 16.78 11.41
N ARG A 29 -5.14 17.37 11.93
CA ARG A 29 -5.30 18.83 12.11
C ARG A 29 -4.24 19.51 12.99
N LYS A 30 -3.50 18.74 13.80
CA LYS A 30 -2.43 19.22 14.68
C LYS A 30 -1.04 19.10 14.05
N GLU A 31 -0.94 18.49 12.87
CA GLU A 31 0.30 18.25 12.14
C GLU A 31 0.40 19.15 10.91
N ASP A 32 1.60 19.30 10.36
CA ASP A 32 1.83 19.98 9.09
C ASP A 32 1.57 19.00 7.93
N ALA A 33 0.29 18.80 7.62
CA ALA A 33 -0.16 17.80 6.67
C ALA A 33 -0.34 18.38 5.25
N ARG A 34 0.45 17.86 4.31
CA ARG A 34 0.33 18.12 2.86
C ARG A 34 -0.30 16.92 2.16
N PHE A 35 -1.27 17.17 1.30
CA PHE A 35 -1.87 16.16 0.42
C PHE A 35 -1.25 16.30 -0.97
N ALA A 36 -0.80 15.20 -1.57
CA ALA A 36 -0.18 15.17 -2.89
C ALA A 36 -0.85 14.12 -3.79
N SER A 37 -1.04 14.46 -5.06
CA SER A 37 -1.51 13.53 -6.10
C SER A 37 -0.46 12.46 -6.43
N VAL A 38 -0.81 11.47 -7.25
CA VAL A 38 0.18 10.48 -7.72
C VAL A 38 1.30 11.15 -8.52
N GLN A 39 0.98 12.20 -9.28
CA GLN A 39 1.95 12.93 -10.10
C GLN A 39 2.88 13.79 -9.26
N GLU A 40 2.38 14.39 -8.18
CA GLU A 40 3.17 15.24 -7.27
C GLU A 40 4.01 14.43 -6.28
N LEU A 41 3.66 13.16 -6.03
CA LEU A 41 4.23 12.38 -4.94
C LEU A 41 5.75 12.23 -5.07
N ALA A 42 6.27 11.98 -6.27
CA ALA A 42 7.69 11.78 -6.49
C ALA A 42 8.50 13.01 -6.06
N ASP A 43 8.05 14.21 -6.44
CA ASP A 43 8.70 15.46 -6.09
C ASP A 43 8.49 15.79 -4.60
N ALA A 44 7.29 15.57 -4.06
CA ALA A 44 6.99 15.81 -2.65
C ALA A 44 7.82 14.93 -1.69
N LEU A 45 8.27 13.75 -2.13
CA LEU A 45 9.16 12.90 -1.33
C LEU A 45 10.60 13.45 -1.25
N THR A 46 11.01 14.33 -2.18
CA THR A 46 12.33 14.99 -2.13
C THR A 46 12.43 15.98 -0.97
N ASP A 47 11.30 16.53 -0.51
CA ASP A 47 11.20 17.42 0.67
C ASP A 47 11.38 16.67 2.00
N ARG A 48 11.56 15.33 1.95
CA ARG A 48 11.81 14.45 3.08
C ARG A 48 10.76 14.68 4.20
N PRO A 49 9.48 14.34 3.94
CA PRO A 49 8.48 14.40 4.99
C PRO A 49 8.84 13.42 6.11
N ASP A 50 8.46 13.75 7.33
CA ASP A 50 8.75 12.88 8.48
C ASP A 50 7.98 11.56 8.36
N VAL A 51 6.76 11.61 7.82
CA VAL A 51 5.94 10.42 7.54
C VAL A 51 5.14 10.56 6.24
N LEU A 52 5.10 9.48 5.46
CA LEU A 52 4.16 9.29 4.35
C LEU A 52 2.95 8.46 4.81
N VAL A 53 1.75 8.87 4.46
CA VAL A 53 0.49 8.14 4.72
C VAL A 53 -0.16 7.72 3.39
N THR A 54 -0.46 6.43 3.23
CA THR A 54 -1.17 5.88 2.05
C THR A 54 -2.55 5.30 2.45
N PRO A 55 -3.67 5.93 2.03
CA PRO A 55 -5.01 5.57 2.49
C PRO A 55 -5.75 4.53 1.62
N TYR A 56 -5.04 3.79 0.75
CA TYR A 56 -5.66 2.97 -0.31
C TYR A 56 -5.62 1.46 -0.07
N GLY A 57 -5.33 1.05 1.16
CA GLY A 57 -5.28 -0.34 1.57
C GLY A 57 -4.18 -1.12 0.85
N SER A 58 -4.55 -2.15 0.09
CA SER A 58 -3.60 -2.96 -0.68
C SER A 58 -3.08 -2.28 -1.95
N ALA A 59 -3.77 -1.23 -2.42
CA ALA A 59 -3.47 -0.55 -3.67
C ALA A 59 -2.36 0.49 -3.52
N PHE A 60 -1.46 0.56 -4.49
CA PHE A 60 -0.43 1.60 -4.53
C PHE A 60 -0.06 1.99 -5.97
N PRO A 61 0.29 3.26 -6.22
CA PRO A 61 0.69 3.72 -7.55
C PRO A 61 2.05 3.13 -7.96
N LYS A 62 2.04 2.33 -9.03
CA LYS A 62 3.27 1.69 -9.54
C LYS A 62 4.30 2.69 -10.06
N SER A 63 3.83 3.81 -10.61
CA SER A 63 4.68 4.86 -11.22
C SER A 63 5.61 5.56 -10.23
N VAL A 64 5.33 5.50 -8.93
CA VAL A 64 6.10 6.19 -7.88
C VAL A 64 6.87 5.22 -6.99
N TRP A 65 6.96 3.95 -7.40
CA TRP A 65 7.66 2.91 -6.63
C TRP A 65 9.12 3.28 -6.33
N GLU A 66 9.88 3.71 -7.34
CA GLU A 66 11.29 4.05 -7.16
C GLU A 66 11.51 5.26 -6.23
N PRO A 67 10.81 6.41 -6.40
CA PRO A 67 10.85 7.49 -5.42
C PRO A 67 10.48 7.06 -4.00
N PHE A 68 9.44 6.22 -3.85
CA PHE A 68 9.00 5.71 -2.56
C PHE A 68 10.05 4.81 -1.90
N LEU A 69 10.66 3.90 -2.65
CA LEU A 69 11.72 3.04 -2.15
C LEU A 69 12.92 3.87 -1.67
N ARG A 70 13.38 4.84 -2.46
CA ARG A 70 14.47 5.75 -2.07
C ARG A 70 14.16 6.55 -0.80
N TYR A 71 12.91 7.00 -0.65
CA TYR A 71 12.46 7.69 0.56
C TYR A 71 12.63 6.81 1.81
N LEU A 72 12.20 5.55 1.72
CA LEU A 72 12.31 4.58 2.82
C LEU A 72 13.76 4.15 3.09
N GLU A 73 14.55 3.89 2.05
CA GLU A 73 15.97 3.54 2.18
C GLU A 73 16.78 4.64 2.86
N ALA A 74 16.41 5.89 2.64
CA ALA A 74 17.00 7.03 3.33
C ALA A 74 16.41 7.23 4.75
N GLY A 75 15.59 6.32 5.28
CA GLY A 75 15.07 6.38 6.66
C GLY A 75 13.73 7.11 6.83
N GLY A 76 12.96 7.27 5.75
CA GLY A 76 11.61 7.82 5.83
C GLY A 76 10.64 6.89 6.59
N CYS A 77 9.65 7.47 7.27
CA CYS A 77 8.61 6.69 7.94
C CYS A 77 7.36 6.56 7.05
N TRP A 78 6.67 5.42 7.13
CA TRP A 78 5.49 5.19 6.31
C TRP A 78 4.38 4.50 7.10
N VAL A 79 3.16 4.97 6.86
CA VAL A 79 1.92 4.42 7.40
C VAL A 79 1.00 4.02 6.24
N ASN A 80 0.70 2.72 6.15
CA ASN A 80 -0.32 2.21 5.25
C ASN A 80 -1.64 2.01 5.99
N LEU A 81 -2.75 2.54 5.46
CA LEU A 81 -4.06 2.38 6.10
C LEU A 81 -4.85 1.25 5.42
N GLY A 82 -4.88 0.10 6.09
CA GLY A 82 -5.68 -1.07 5.71
C GLY A 82 -5.01 -2.00 4.69
N GLY A 83 -5.70 -3.09 4.34
CA GLY A 83 -5.26 -4.06 3.34
C GLY A 83 -3.92 -4.76 3.61
N ALA A 84 -3.42 -5.42 2.58
CA ALA A 84 -2.08 -6.00 2.52
C ALA A 84 -1.15 -5.06 1.75
N PRO A 85 -0.27 -4.30 2.42
CA PRO A 85 0.52 -3.24 1.81
C PRO A 85 1.32 -3.72 0.59
N LEU A 86 1.36 -2.89 -0.45
CA LEU A 86 2.19 -3.09 -1.65
C LEU A 86 1.89 -4.40 -2.43
N THR A 87 0.67 -4.92 -2.32
CA THR A 87 0.28 -6.15 -3.04
C THR A 87 -0.46 -5.89 -4.35
N ARG A 88 -1.13 -4.74 -4.52
CA ARG A 88 -1.92 -4.42 -5.71
C ARG A 88 -1.38 -3.18 -6.42
N PRO A 89 -0.44 -3.33 -7.37
CA PRO A 89 0.04 -2.20 -8.15
C PRO A 89 -1.08 -1.60 -8.99
N VAL A 90 -1.12 -0.28 -9.09
CA VAL A 90 -2.08 0.45 -9.92
C VAL A 90 -1.31 1.33 -10.89
N ARG A 91 -1.67 1.25 -12.17
CA ARG A 91 -1.13 2.11 -13.24
C ARG A 91 -2.24 2.90 -13.90
N TRP A 92 -1.92 4.07 -14.43
CA TRP A 92 -2.85 4.85 -15.25
C TRP A 92 -2.85 4.30 -16.68
N GLU A 93 -3.98 3.78 -17.13
CA GLU A 93 -4.28 3.45 -18.52
C GLU A 93 -4.94 4.65 -19.18
N GLY A 94 -4.15 5.67 -19.45
CA GLY A 94 -4.65 6.93 -19.95
C GLY A 94 -3.53 7.77 -20.50
N GLU A 95 -3.00 7.25 -21.60
CA GLU A 95 -2.26 7.92 -22.66
C GLU A 95 -1.16 7.00 -23.24
N GLY A 96 -1.50 5.76 -23.59
CA GLY A 96 -0.57 4.87 -24.28
C GLY A 96 -0.29 5.32 -25.71
N ARG A 97 0.97 5.60 -26.05
CA ARG A 97 1.59 4.92 -27.19
C ARG A 97 1.76 3.47 -26.74
N HIS A 98 0.88 2.57 -27.17
CA HIS A 98 1.24 1.16 -27.18
C HIS A 98 2.32 1.02 -28.26
N LEU A 99 3.56 0.74 -27.85
CA LEU A 99 4.62 0.35 -28.77
C LEU A 99 4.21 -1.02 -29.34
N GLY A 100 3.65 -1.05 -30.55
CA GLY A 100 3.46 -2.29 -31.31
C GLY A 100 2.06 -2.58 -31.85
N GLU A 101 1.01 -1.87 -31.44
CA GLU A 101 -0.34 -2.12 -31.96
C GLU A 101 -0.70 -1.13 -33.07
N ARG A 102 -0.71 -1.59 -34.33
CA ARG A 102 -1.31 -0.84 -35.46
C ARG A 102 -2.81 -0.68 -35.19
N ARG A 103 -3.22 0.45 -34.61
CA ARG A 103 -4.64 0.82 -34.53
C ARG A 103 -5.15 1.30 -35.88
N SER A 104 -6.37 0.91 -36.22
CA SER A 104 -7.12 1.41 -37.37
C SER A 104 -7.24 2.95 -37.29
N PRO A 105 -7.03 3.67 -38.40
CA PRO A 105 -7.29 5.12 -38.46
C PRO A 105 -8.74 5.41 -38.06
N GLY A 106 -8.95 6.28 -37.06
CA GLY A 106 -10.28 6.71 -36.62
C GLY A 106 -10.80 6.13 -35.30
N ALA A 107 -10.05 5.25 -34.63
CA ALA A 107 -10.45 4.75 -33.30
C ALA A 107 -10.34 5.84 -32.23
N VAL A 108 -11.48 6.29 -31.69
CA VAL A 108 -11.55 7.21 -30.54
C VAL A 108 -10.82 6.58 -29.35
N ARG A 109 -9.92 7.33 -28.74
CA ARG A 109 -9.17 6.88 -27.56
C ARG A 109 -10.13 6.81 -26.37
N PRO A 110 -10.21 5.68 -25.63
CA PRO A 110 -10.97 5.67 -24.39
C PRO A 110 -10.34 6.68 -23.41
N PRO A 111 -11.15 7.30 -22.53
CA PRO A 111 -10.63 8.18 -21.49
C PRO A 111 -9.66 7.40 -20.58
N GLY A 112 -8.72 8.13 -19.99
CA GLY A 112 -7.79 7.54 -19.04
C GLY A 112 -8.50 6.92 -17.85
N ARG A 113 -8.00 5.77 -17.39
CA ARG A 113 -8.54 5.07 -16.22
C ARG A 113 -7.43 4.47 -15.36
N TRP A 114 -7.68 4.31 -14.07
CA TRP A 114 -6.84 3.48 -13.22
C TRP A 114 -7.02 2.01 -13.55
N HIS A 115 -5.91 1.30 -13.73
CA HIS A 115 -5.86 -0.14 -13.94
C HIS A 115 -5.15 -0.80 -12.77
N VAL A 116 -5.90 -1.62 -12.05
CA VAL A 116 -5.35 -2.44 -10.96
C VAL A 116 -4.72 -3.69 -11.56
N GLU A 117 -3.43 -3.86 -11.35
CA GLU A 117 -2.71 -5.07 -11.77
C GLU A 117 -3.05 -6.27 -10.87
N VAL A 118 -2.61 -7.45 -11.32
CA VAL A 118 -2.66 -8.68 -10.52
C VAL A 118 -1.84 -8.53 -9.24
N PRO A 119 -2.17 -9.28 -8.17
CA PRO A 119 -1.37 -9.28 -6.96
C PRO A 119 0.11 -9.59 -7.21
N GLN A 120 1.01 -8.81 -6.61
CA GLN A 120 2.46 -8.98 -6.74
C GLN A 120 3.11 -8.92 -5.36
N THR A 121 4.06 -9.82 -5.11
CA THR A 121 4.79 -9.87 -3.83
C THR A 121 6.13 -9.13 -3.87
N ALA A 122 6.64 -8.81 -5.07
CA ALA A 122 7.98 -8.24 -5.25
C ALA A 122 8.20 -6.93 -4.47
N TYR A 123 7.18 -6.05 -4.43
CA TYR A 123 7.26 -4.75 -3.78
C TYR A 123 7.34 -4.85 -2.25
N GLY A 124 6.43 -5.61 -1.63
CA GLY A 124 6.52 -5.91 -0.20
C GLY A 124 7.79 -6.69 0.16
N LYS A 125 8.25 -7.58 -0.74
CA LYS A 125 9.52 -8.31 -0.57
C LYS A 125 10.73 -7.38 -0.49
N ALA A 126 10.82 -6.38 -1.37
CA ALA A 126 11.89 -5.40 -1.37
C ALA A 126 12.03 -4.66 -0.03
N LEU A 127 10.91 -4.45 0.69
CA LEU A 127 10.88 -3.82 2.01
C LEU A 127 10.85 -4.81 3.18
N ARG A 128 11.09 -6.10 2.92
CA ARG A 128 11.05 -7.17 3.95
C ARG A 128 9.73 -7.27 4.72
N ILE A 129 8.62 -6.81 4.12
CA ILE A 129 7.28 -6.91 4.72
C ILE A 129 6.81 -8.37 4.68
N CYS A 130 6.34 -8.91 5.80
CA CYS A 130 5.82 -10.28 5.86
C CYS A 130 4.74 -10.51 4.80
N HIS A 131 4.70 -11.72 4.24
CA HIS A 131 3.66 -12.03 3.26
C HIS A 131 2.31 -12.13 3.98
N ALA A 132 1.30 -11.46 3.43
CA ALA A 132 -0.05 -11.44 3.96
C ALA A 132 -0.97 -12.36 3.15
N PHE A 133 -1.62 -13.31 3.81
CA PHE A 133 -2.60 -14.20 3.20
C PHE A 133 -4.01 -13.83 3.63
N PRO A 134 -4.98 -13.79 2.70
CA PRO A 134 -6.34 -13.41 3.04
C PRO A 134 -6.98 -14.51 3.88
N VAL A 135 -7.63 -14.10 4.97
CA VAL A 135 -8.46 -14.96 5.81
C VAL A 135 -9.88 -14.38 5.76
N GLU A 136 -10.81 -15.13 5.19
CA GLU A 136 -12.21 -14.75 5.20
C GLU A 136 -12.77 -14.91 6.61
N ILE A 137 -13.47 -13.88 7.08
CA ILE A 137 -14.10 -13.87 8.40
C ILE A 137 -15.56 -14.29 8.23
N PRO A 138 -16.03 -15.35 8.91
CA PRO A 138 -17.40 -15.79 8.83
C PRO A 138 -18.40 -14.68 9.17
N ALA A 139 -19.54 -14.66 8.48
CA ALA A 139 -20.62 -13.76 8.80
C ALA A 139 -21.10 -13.96 10.26
N GLY A 140 -21.36 -12.86 10.97
CA GLY A 140 -21.75 -12.89 12.38
C GLY A 140 -20.59 -12.85 13.38
N CYS A 141 -19.33 -12.98 12.92
CA CYS A 141 -18.18 -12.66 13.75
C CYS A 141 -18.04 -11.14 13.91
N SER A 142 -17.92 -10.69 15.16
CA SER A 142 -17.66 -9.30 15.50
C SER A 142 -16.35 -9.23 16.29
N LEU A 143 -15.38 -8.51 15.75
CA LEU A 143 -14.12 -8.28 16.46
C LEU A 143 -14.40 -7.22 17.52
N ARG A 144 -14.13 -7.57 18.77
CA ARG A 144 -14.16 -6.60 19.85
C ARG A 144 -12.85 -5.84 19.83
N SER A 145 -12.91 -4.55 20.12
CA SER A 145 -11.69 -3.80 20.39
C SER A 145 -10.90 -4.54 21.48
N PRO A 146 -9.63 -4.91 21.25
CA PRO A 146 -8.81 -5.41 22.34
C PRO A 146 -8.78 -4.35 23.44
N ARG A 147 -8.69 -4.77 24.71
CA ARG A 147 -8.29 -3.86 25.79
C ARG A 147 -6.84 -3.50 25.54
N LEU A 148 -6.62 -2.56 24.63
CA LEU A 148 -5.34 -1.90 24.49
C LEU A 148 -5.31 -0.80 25.56
N ASP A 149 -4.20 -0.66 26.25
CA ASP A 149 -3.89 0.51 27.10
C ASP A 149 -3.60 1.75 26.23
N VAL A 150 -4.37 1.93 25.16
CA VAL A 150 -4.32 3.09 24.28
C VAL A 150 -5.72 3.69 24.24
N ASP A 151 -5.81 5.00 24.44
CA ASP A 151 -7.04 5.75 24.32
C ASP A 151 -7.50 5.73 22.85
N LEU A 152 -8.13 4.63 22.43
CA LEU A 152 -8.93 4.62 21.22
C LEU A 152 -10.13 5.54 21.47
N GLU A 153 -10.48 6.36 20.47
CA GLU A 153 -11.65 7.25 20.51
C GLU A 153 -12.85 6.57 21.19
N PRO A 154 -13.47 7.20 22.19
CA PRO A 154 -14.63 6.64 22.88
C PRO A 154 -15.73 6.34 21.85
N GLY A 155 -15.89 5.06 21.52
CA GLY A 155 -16.85 4.61 20.50
C GLY A 155 -16.39 3.43 19.64
N PHE A 156 -15.08 3.18 19.52
CA PHE A 156 -14.61 1.98 18.80
C PHE A 156 -14.76 0.72 19.67
N THR A 157 -15.98 0.19 19.73
CA THR A 157 -16.31 -0.96 20.59
C THR A 157 -16.31 -2.29 19.82
N ARG A 158 -16.69 -2.25 18.54
CA ARG A 158 -16.78 -3.42 17.66
C ARG A 158 -16.50 -3.06 16.21
N CYS A 159 -15.86 -3.96 15.48
CA CYS A 159 -15.80 -3.90 14.02
C CYS A 159 -16.24 -5.24 13.40
N ASN A 160 -16.96 -5.14 12.30
CA ASN A 160 -17.43 -6.30 11.53
C ASN A 160 -16.56 -6.41 10.27
N ALA A 161 -15.36 -6.94 10.43
CA ALA A 161 -14.48 -7.21 9.30
C ALA A 161 -14.98 -8.43 8.53
N ARG A 162 -14.92 -8.37 7.19
CA ARG A 162 -15.22 -9.52 6.31
C ARG A 162 -13.99 -10.34 5.96
N ARG A 163 -12.82 -9.70 6.03
CA ARG A 163 -11.52 -10.28 5.71
C ARG A 163 -10.49 -9.75 6.68
N ALA A 164 -9.56 -10.61 7.08
CA ALA A 164 -8.33 -10.28 7.78
C ALA A 164 -7.14 -10.81 6.98
N TRP A 165 -5.94 -10.50 7.47
CA TRP A 165 -4.69 -10.93 6.86
C TRP A 165 -3.84 -11.68 7.87
N ALA A 166 -3.51 -12.94 7.56
CA ALA A 166 -2.52 -13.69 8.32
C ALA A 166 -1.12 -13.33 7.80
N LEU A 167 -0.27 -12.81 8.68
CA LEU A 167 1.11 -12.49 8.36
C LEU A 167 1.97 -13.74 8.53
N GLN A 168 2.54 -14.22 7.43
CA GLN A 168 3.52 -15.29 7.46
C GLN A 168 4.90 -14.70 7.71
N VAL A 169 5.50 -15.10 8.84
CA VAL A 169 6.88 -14.77 9.15
C VAL A 169 7.80 -15.37 8.09
N ARG A 170 8.63 -14.53 7.49
CA ARG A 170 9.71 -14.99 6.61
C ARG A 170 10.93 -15.24 7.47
N LEU A 171 11.25 -16.52 7.67
CA LEU A 171 12.39 -16.94 8.48
C LEU A 171 13.72 -16.80 7.72
N THR A 172 13.68 -16.83 6.39
CA THR A 172 14.86 -16.68 5.52
C THR A 172 14.53 -16.00 4.21
N ASP A 173 15.40 -15.10 3.78
CA ASP A 173 15.40 -14.52 2.42
C ASP A 173 16.73 -14.81 1.71
N GLY A 174 17.72 -15.43 2.40
CA GLY A 174 19.02 -15.77 1.86
C GLY A 174 19.01 -17.01 0.96
N ARG A 175 19.77 -16.91 -0.14
CA ARG A 175 20.09 -18.04 -1.02
C ARG A 175 21.50 -18.51 -0.68
N ASP A 176 21.61 -19.57 0.12
CA ASP A 176 22.90 -20.12 0.54
C ASP A 176 23.68 -20.76 -0.62
N PHE A 177 22.96 -21.25 -1.63
CA PHE A 177 23.54 -22.01 -2.74
C PHE A 177 23.15 -21.40 -4.08
N PRO A 178 24.11 -20.85 -4.85
CA PRO A 178 23.84 -20.22 -6.14
C PRO A 178 23.14 -21.14 -7.15
N ASP A 179 23.43 -22.44 -7.06
CA ASP A 179 22.96 -23.46 -7.99
C ASP A 179 21.63 -24.11 -7.57
N GLU A 180 21.14 -23.84 -6.36
CA GLU A 180 19.88 -24.41 -5.86
C GLU A 180 18.74 -23.38 -5.88
N ALA A 181 17.56 -23.83 -6.30
CA ALA A 181 16.35 -23.03 -6.19
C ALA A 181 15.75 -23.24 -4.79
N GLY A 182 15.93 -22.26 -3.90
CA GLY A 182 15.36 -22.31 -2.55
C GLY A 182 15.98 -21.29 -1.62
N SER A 183 15.28 -21.00 -0.53
CA SER A 183 15.83 -20.26 0.60
C SER A 183 16.52 -21.21 1.57
N ALA A 184 17.50 -20.71 2.31
CA ALA A 184 18.22 -21.41 3.40
C ALA A 184 17.32 -22.14 4.42
N GLY A 185 16.07 -21.67 4.59
CA GLY A 185 15.07 -22.32 5.43
C GLY A 185 15.43 -22.24 6.93
N PRO A 186 15.20 -23.27 7.76
CA PRO A 186 15.43 -23.17 9.21
C PRO A 186 16.85 -22.78 9.66
N ARG A 187 17.83 -22.73 8.76
CA ARG A 187 19.24 -22.48 9.06
C ARG A 187 19.60 -21.02 9.33
N GLU A 188 18.88 -20.02 8.81
CA GLU A 188 19.09 -18.60 9.21
C GLU A 188 18.17 -18.15 10.34
N ALA A 189 17.21 -18.99 10.75
CA ALA A 189 16.31 -18.70 11.86
C ALA A 189 17.04 -18.91 13.20
N VAL A 190 17.97 -18.04 13.53
CA VAL A 190 18.49 -17.93 14.90
C VAL A 190 17.47 -17.11 15.70
N LEU A 191 16.79 -17.78 16.65
CA LEU A 191 15.98 -17.12 17.69
C LEU A 191 16.87 -16.52 18.78
#